data_AF-A0A255RBU7-F1
#
_entry.id   AF-A0A255RBU7-F1
#
_cell.length_a   1.000
_cell.length_b   1.000
_cell.length_c   1.000
_cell.angle_alpha   90.00
_cell.angle_beta   90.00
_cell.angle_gamma   90.00
#
_symmetry.space_group_name_H-M   'P 1'
#
loop_
_entity.id
_entity.type
_entity.pdbx_description
1 polymer ?
#
loop_
_entity_poly.entity_id
_entity_poly.type
_entity_poly.pdbx_seq_one_letter_code
_entity_poly.pdbx_strand_id
1 'polypeptide(L)'
;MNFLRRLTQSTNGKLFALTAVFGIGFLAFGTLALSTLNVAKVHGPHYDRVVQNKDLLADVLPPPNYIVESYLTAHLLTNAKSARQIDELVVHYESLKQKYEDRQQFWRENLSEGDLKKEINELSRVPAETFFSIVDEQLIPAVKAGEFDSAKTILEQELAPLYNAHRASIDKIVVTTNQNAAFTEAEVRDLINDRLSLMWIVGLCLAVSVSTFAIWMSLAVVRQENEKQLAVEERGEMAAQIRQQKDSDLIRAESMQQRVDVVLSLVDRVANGNLDVQFPDLGNDGIGQVAEALNVAVDSLRHTYKHDPINTSAKGTSSHKTPQSETPELETSGS
;
A
#
# COMPACT_ATOMS: atom_id res chain seq x y z
N MET A 1 20.05 21.31 2.52
CA MET A 1 20.64 20.07 1.97
C MET A 1 21.03 19.01 3.01
N ASN A 2 21.60 19.34 4.17
CA ASN A 2 22.17 18.33 5.09
C ASN A 2 21.15 17.35 5.73
N PHE A 3 19.88 17.76 5.93
CA PHE A 3 18.84 16.91 6.54
C PHE A 3 18.46 15.71 5.65
N LEU A 4 18.21 15.94 4.36
CA LEU A 4 17.92 14.90 3.36
C LEU A 4 19.06 13.87 3.24
N ARG A 5 20.31 14.32 3.44
CA ARG A 5 21.51 13.47 3.37
C ARG A 5 21.69 12.58 4.62
N ARG A 6 21.19 12.98 5.78
CA ARG A 6 21.13 12.13 6.99
C ARG A 6 20.00 11.10 6.90
N LEU A 7 18.83 11.48 6.39
CA LEU A 7 17.70 10.57 6.16
C LEU A 7 18.06 9.41 5.22
N THR A 8 18.86 9.63 4.18
CA THR A 8 19.24 8.59 3.22
C THR A 8 20.39 7.68 3.68
N GLN A 9 21.07 7.99 4.80
CA GLN A 9 22.16 7.16 5.32
C GLN A 9 21.73 6.14 6.38
N SER A 10 20.66 6.39 7.13
CA SER A 10 20.06 5.38 8.03
C SER A 10 18.99 4.55 7.31
N THR A 11 18.95 3.25 7.60
CA THR A 11 17.92 2.31 7.14
C THR A 11 16.50 2.81 7.43
N ASN A 12 16.29 3.37 8.62
CA ASN A 12 15.00 3.90 9.07
C ASN A 12 14.54 5.13 8.27
N GLY A 13 15.46 6.01 7.89
CA GLY A 13 15.13 7.20 7.11
C GLY A 13 14.76 6.89 5.66
N LYS A 14 15.31 5.83 5.07
CA LYS A 14 14.88 5.30 3.77
C LYS A 14 13.45 4.73 3.84
N LEU A 15 13.15 3.96 4.89
CA LEU A 15 11.82 3.39 5.10
C LEU A 15 10.77 4.49 5.29
N PHE A 16 11.06 5.48 6.15
CA PHE A 16 10.18 6.64 6.36
C PHE A 16 9.93 7.43 5.07
N ALA A 17 10.98 7.68 4.27
CA ALA A 17 10.84 8.37 2.99
C ALA A 17 9.95 7.59 2.00
N LEU A 18 10.10 6.26 1.93
CA LEU A 18 9.26 5.40 1.11
C LEU A 18 7.78 5.45 1.55
N THR A 19 7.53 5.30 2.85
CA THR A 19 6.17 5.40 3.43
C THR A 19 5.55 6.77 3.17
N ALA A 20 6.32 7.85 3.30
CA ALA A 20 5.85 9.21 3.02
C ALA A 20 5.48 9.41 1.54
N VAL A 21 6.27 8.88 0.59
CA VAL A 21 5.96 8.96 -0.85
C VAL A 21 4.66 8.21 -1.17
N PHE A 22 4.48 6.99 -0.66
CA PHE A 22 3.23 6.24 -0.86
C PHE A 22 2.03 6.91 -0.18
N GLY A 23 2.20 7.46 1.03
CA GLY A 23 1.16 8.20 1.74
C GLY A 23 0.71 9.47 0.99
N ILE A 24 1.66 10.25 0.47
CA ILE A 24 1.37 11.42 -0.38
C ILE A 24 0.67 11.00 -1.67
N GLY A 25 1.14 9.94 -2.33
CA GLY A 25 0.50 9.39 -3.54
C GLY A 25 -0.94 8.93 -3.28
N PHE A 26 -1.19 8.25 -2.16
CA PHE A 26 -2.52 7.82 -1.74
C PHE A 26 -3.45 9.01 -1.43
N LEU A 27 -2.95 10.03 -0.71
CA LEU A 27 -3.72 11.25 -0.44
C LEU A 27 -4.06 12.03 -1.71
N ALA A 28 -3.11 12.14 -2.64
CA ALA A 28 -3.33 12.78 -3.94
C ALA A 28 -4.37 12.02 -4.77
N PHE A 29 -4.26 10.68 -4.84
CA PHE A 29 -5.22 9.82 -5.52
C PHE A 29 -6.62 9.91 -4.88
N GLY A 30 -6.72 9.81 -3.56
CA GLY A 30 -7.99 9.91 -2.83
C GLY A 30 -8.67 11.27 -3.01
N THR A 31 -7.89 12.35 -2.98
CA THR A 31 -8.37 13.72 -3.25
C THR A 31 -8.90 13.84 -4.68
N LEU A 32 -8.15 13.31 -5.66
CA LEU A 32 -8.56 13.32 -7.06
C LEU A 32 -9.84 12.50 -7.29
N ALA A 33 -9.93 11.30 -6.71
CA ALA A 33 -11.10 10.43 -6.81
C ALA A 33 -12.35 11.08 -6.17
N LEU A 34 -12.22 11.67 -4.98
CA LEU A 34 -13.30 12.43 -4.33
C LEU A 34 -13.74 13.65 -5.14
N SER A 35 -12.79 14.38 -5.75
CA SER A 35 -13.08 15.51 -6.63
C SER A 35 -13.88 15.07 -7.86
N THR A 36 -13.41 14.05 -8.57
CA THR A 36 -14.11 13.47 -9.73
C THR A 36 -15.50 12.96 -9.36
N LEU A 37 -15.65 12.28 -8.23
CA LEU A 37 -16.96 11.81 -7.75
C LEU A 37 -17.91 12.98 -7.44
N ASN A 38 -17.44 14.04 -6.77
CA ASN A 38 -18.26 15.22 -6.49
C ASN A 38 -18.71 15.97 -7.76
N VAL A 39 -17.92 15.91 -8.83
CA VAL A 39 -18.23 16.52 -10.13
C VAL A 39 -19.20 15.68 -10.96
N ALA A 40 -19.11 14.34 -10.89
CA ALA A 40 -19.85 13.40 -11.73
C ALA A 40 -21.11 12.78 -11.10
N LYS A 41 -21.30 12.91 -9.77
CA LYS A 41 -22.47 12.37 -9.07
C LYS A 41 -23.78 13.07 -9.43
N VAL A 42 -24.91 12.43 -9.07
CA VAL A 42 -26.24 13.08 -9.02
C VAL A 42 -26.19 14.24 -8.00
N HIS A 43 -26.78 15.39 -8.32
CA HIS A 43 -26.54 16.68 -7.66
C HIS A 43 -25.07 17.19 -7.75
N GLY A 44 -24.33 16.79 -8.79
CA GLY A 44 -23.05 17.37 -9.16
C GLY A 44 -23.23 18.46 -10.24
N PRO A 45 -22.29 19.42 -10.38
CA PRO A 45 -22.45 20.60 -11.23
C PRO A 45 -22.67 20.30 -12.74
N HIS A 46 -22.26 19.13 -13.23
CA HIS A 46 -22.60 18.70 -14.59
C HIS A 46 -23.98 18.06 -14.69
N TYR A 47 -24.41 17.31 -13.67
CA TYR A 47 -25.77 16.77 -13.60
C TYR A 47 -26.79 17.90 -13.52
N ASP A 48 -26.57 18.88 -12.65
CA ASP A 48 -27.46 20.04 -12.47
C ASP A 48 -27.61 20.84 -13.78
N ARG A 49 -26.54 20.95 -14.59
CA ARG A 49 -26.59 21.59 -15.91
C ARG A 49 -27.38 20.76 -16.93
N VAL A 50 -27.33 19.42 -16.85
CA VAL A 50 -28.16 18.54 -17.70
C VAL A 50 -29.63 18.66 -17.32
N VAL A 51 -29.95 18.74 -16.01
CA VAL A 51 -31.31 18.99 -15.52
C VAL A 51 -31.80 20.36 -15.98
N GLN A 52 -31.07 21.44 -15.69
CA GLN A 52 -31.40 22.80 -16.14
C GLN A 52 -31.67 22.90 -17.65
N ASN A 53 -30.87 22.23 -18.48
CA ASN A 53 -31.08 22.22 -19.93
C ASN A 53 -32.33 21.42 -20.35
N LYS A 54 -32.71 20.36 -19.61
CA LYS A 54 -33.94 19.60 -19.85
C LYS A 54 -35.18 20.38 -19.39
N ASP A 55 -35.10 21.04 -18.25
CA ASP A 55 -36.20 21.84 -17.70
C ASP A 55 -36.49 23.03 -18.61
N LEU A 56 -35.46 23.78 -19.02
CA LEU A 56 -35.59 24.87 -19.99
C LEU A 56 -36.15 24.39 -21.34
N LEU A 57 -35.80 23.16 -21.76
CA LEU A 57 -36.37 22.58 -22.99
C LEU A 57 -37.86 22.22 -22.81
N ALA A 58 -38.26 21.77 -21.63
CA ALA A 58 -39.65 21.45 -21.29
C ALA A 58 -40.53 22.71 -21.13
N ASP A 59 -39.96 23.83 -20.68
CA ASP A 59 -40.65 25.13 -20.59
C ASP A 59 -40.98 25.72 -21.98
N VAL A 60 -40.18 25.42 -23.02
CA VAL A 60 -40.30 26.05 -24.35
C VAL A 60 -40.85 25.13 -25.44
N LEU A 61 -40.74 23.81 -25.31
CA LEU A 61 -41.27 22.87 -26.30
C LEU A 61 -42.60 22.27 -25.84
N PRO A 62 -43.67 22.34 -26.67
CA PRO A 62 -44.93 21.69 -26.35
C PRO A 62 -44.72 20.16 -26.23
N PRO A 63 -45.14 19.53 -25.13
CA PRO A 63 -44.91 18.10 -24.91
C PRO A 63 -45.70 17.26 -25.94
N PRO A 64 -45.04 16.53 -26.86
CA PRO A 64 -45.68 15.94 -28.03
C PRO A 64 -46.66 14.80 -27.71
N ASN A 65 -46.57 14.23 -26.50
CA ASN A 65 -47.50 13.20 -26.03
C ASN A 65 -48.74 13.78 -25.32
N TYR A 66 -48.85 15.10 -25.22
CA TYR A 66 -49.99 15.81 -24.64
C TYR A 66 -50.75 16.55 -25.75
N ILE A 67 -51.99 16.16 -26.02
CA ILE A 67 -52.79 16.70 -27.14
C ILE A 67 -53.27 18.16 -26.96
N VAL A 68 -52.69 18.92 -26.04
CA VAL A 68 -53.09 20.31 -25.73
C VAL A 68 -52.94 21.25 -26.93
N GLU A 69 -51.88 21.11 -27.72
CA GLU A 69 -51.70 21.93 -28.93
C GLU A 69 -52.63 21.48 -30.06
N SER A 70 -52.92 20.17 -30.16
CA SER A 70 -53.93 19.65 -31.09
C SER A 70 -55.32 20.17 -30.75
N TYR A 71 -55.66 20.24 -29.46
CA TYR A 71 -56.91 20.81 -28.96
C TYR A 71 -56.99 22.33 -29.22
N LEU A 72 -55.90 23.08 -28.99
CA LEU A 72 -55.82 24.48 -29.40
C LEU A 72 -56.00 24.65 -30.91
N THR A 73 -55.43 23.77 -31.72
CA THR A 73 -55.56 23.81 -33.19
C THR A 73 -57.00 23.52 -33.62
N ALA A 74 -57.72 22.60 -32.95
CA ALA A 74 -59.15 22.39 -33.13
C ALA A 74 -59.99 23.66 -32.78
N HIS A 75 -59.66 24.35 -31.68
CA HIS A 75 -60.26 25.66 -31.33
C HIS A 75 -60.00 26.73 -32.40
N LEU A 76 -58.80 26.76 -32.99
CA LEU A 76 -58.46 27.71 -34.06
C LEU A 76 -59.19 27.38 -35.37
N LEU A 77 -59.36 26.09 -35.71
CA LEU A 77 -60.11 25.64 -36.88
C LEU A 77 -61.58 26.09 -36.84
N THR A 78 -62.27 25.94 -35.69
CA THR A 78 -63.67 26.40 -35.54
C THR A 78 -63.83 27.92 -35.58
N ASN A 79 -62.73 28.67 -35.51
CA ASN A 79 -62.71 30.13 -35.54
C ASN A 79 -62.04 30.73 -36.80
N ALA A 80 -61.54 29.89 -37.71
CA ALA A 80 -60.84 30.32 -38.91
C ALA A 80 -61.69 31.24 -39.81
N LYS A 81 -61.03 32.19 -40.50
CA LYS A 81 -61.69 33.25 -41.30
C LYS A 81 -61.51 33.11 -42.81
N SER A 82 -60.73 32.12 -43.26
CA SER A 82 -60.51 31.86 -44.68
C SER A 82 -60.13 30.40 -44.94
N ALA A 83 -60.39 29.89 -46.15
CA ALA A 83 -59.97 28.56 -46.57
C ALA A 83 -58.45 28.34 -46.42
N ARG A 84 -57.64 29.35 -46.78
CA ARG A 84 -56.19 29.32 -46.59
C ARG A 84 -55.78 29.08 -45.13
N GLN A 85 -56.43 29.77 -44.18
CA GLN A 85 -56.16 29.58 -42.76
C GLN A 85 -56.57 28.17 -42.28
N ILE A 86 -57.66 27.62 -42.82
CA ILE A 86 -58.07 26.24 -42.54
C ILE A 86 -57.01 25.26 -43.03
N ASP A 87 -56.51 25.42 -44.25
CA ASP A 87 -55.48 24.54 -44.82
C ASP A 87 -54.15 24.63 -44.04
N GLU A 88 -53.71 25.85 -43.66
CA GLU A 88 -52.52 26.06 -42.83
C GLU A 88 -52.66 25.39 -41.44
N LEU A 89 -53.85 25.47 -40.81
CA LEU A 89 -54.12 24.82 -39.52
C LEU A 89 -54.24 23.29 -39.63
N VAL A 90 -54.80 22.76 -40.72
CA VAL A 90 -54.87 21.30 -40.97
C VAL A 90 -53.46 20.73 -41.14
N VAL A 91 -52.57 21.40 -41.87
CA VAL A 91 -51.16 20.97 -42.02
C VAL A 91 -50.43 20.98 -40.66
N HIS A 92 -50.69 21.97 -39.80
CA HIS A 92 -50.12 22.00 -38.45
C HIS A 92 -50.65 20.84 -37.59
N TYR A 93 -51.97 20.61 -37.61
CA TYR A 93 -52.62 19.51 -36.92
C TYR A 93 -52.08 18.13 -37.33
N GLU A 94 -51.92 17.86 -38.64
CA GLU A 94 -51.31 16.63 -39.16
C GLU A 94 -49.90 16.42 -38.60
N SER A 95 -49.10 17.49 -38.50
CA SER A 95 -47.77 17.43 -37.89
C SER A 95 -47.80 17.10 -36.39
N LEU A 96 -48.80 17.63 -35.66
CA LEU A 96 -48.99 17.32 -34.23
C LEU A 96 -49.45 15.87 -34.02
N LYS A 97 -50.36 15.37 -34.86
CA LYS A 97 -50.84 13.99 -34.84
C LYS A 97 -49.68 13.00 -35.09
N GLN A 98 -48.87 13.22 -36.13
CA GLN A 98 -47.70 12.37 -36.39
C GLN A 98 -46.72 12.37 -35.22
N LYS A 99 -46.38 13.54 -34.65
CA LYS A 99 -45.51 13.64 -33.47
C LYS A 99 -46.07 12.87 -32.27
N TYR A 100 -47.39 12.90 -32.07
CA TYR A 100 -48.04 12.13 -31.01
C TYR A 100 -47.91 10.62 -31.26
N GLU A 101 -48.21 10.16 -32.47
CA GLU A 101 -48.12 8.74 -32.86
C GLU A 101 -46.69 8.19 -32.73
N ASP A 102 -45.69 8.93 -33.23
CA ASP A 102 -44.26 8.59 -33.10
C ASP A 102 -43.84 8.42 -31.63
N ARG A 103 -44.34 9.29 -30.74
CA ARG A 103 -43.99 9.27 -29.32
C ARG A 103 -44.78 8.21 -28.55
N GLN A 104 -46.02 7.93 -28.93
CA GLN A 104 -46.76 6.77 -28.43
C GLN A 104 -46.09 5.45 -28.82
N GLN A 105 -45.61 5.30 -30.05
CA GLN A 105 -44.81 4.12 -30.43
C GLN A 105 -43.54 4.02 -29.58
N PHE A 106 -42.75 5.12 -29.51
CA PHE A 106 -41.52 5.15 -28.74
C PHE A 106 -41.71 4.72 -27.28
N TRP A 107 -42.73 5.24 -26.58
CA TRP A 107 -42.96 4.92 -25.17
C TRP A 107 -43.58 3.53 -24.95
N ARG A 108 -44.28 2.96 -25.94
CA ARG A 108 -44.74 1.57 -25.91
C ARG A 108 -43.57 0.59 -25.92
N GLU A 109 -42.55 0.89 -26.70
CA GLU A 109 -41.34 0.08 -26.89
C GLU A 109 -40.30 0.28 -25.77
N ASN A 110 -40.06 1.53 -25.37
CA ASN A 110 -38.90 1.89 -24.53
C ASN A 110 -39.20 2.12 -23.04
N LEU A 111 -40.48 2.24 -22.64
CA LEU A 111 -40.82 2.38 -21.22
C LEU A 111 -40.87 1.00 -20.55
N SER A 112 -40.30 0.91 -19.35
CA SER A 112 -40.34 -0.29 -18.51
C SER A 112 -41.76 -0.63 -18.08
N GLU A 113 -42.07 -1.92 -17.93
CA GLU A 113 -43.37 -2.39 -17.43
C GLU A 113 -43.71 -1.79 -16.05
N GLY A 114 -44.98 -1.48 -15.83
CA GLY A 114 -45.49 -0.88 -14.59
C GLY A 114 -46.59 0.15 -14.84
N ASP A 115 -47.05 0.79 -13.76
CA ASP A 115 -48.22 1.68 -13.78
C ASP A 115 -48.07 2.86 -14.74
N LEU A 116 -46.86 3.46 -14.85
CA LEU A 116 -46.59 4.54 -15.80
C LEU A 116 -46.75 4.09 -17.27
N LYS A 117 -46.36 2.86 -17.60
CA LYS A 117 -46.48 2.31 -18.95
C LYS A 117 -47.94 2.06 -19.32
N LYS A 118 -48.72 1.56 -18.36
CA LYS A 118 -50.17 1.42 -18.48
C LYS A 118 -50.87 2.77 -18.65
N GLU A 119 -50.51 3.75 -17.81
CA GLU A 119 -51.11 5.07 -17.85
C GLU A 119 -50.88 5.76 -19.20
N ILE A 120 -49.65 5.74 -19.75
CA ILE A 120 -49.37 6.42 -21.02
C ILE A 120 -49.89 5.66 -22.25
N ASN A 121 -49.76 4.32 -22.29
CA ASN A 121 -50.08 3.53 -23.49
C ASN A 121 -51.50 2.95 -23.53
N GLU A 122 -52.27 3.03 -22.43
CA GLU A 122 -53.67 2.61 -22.40
C GLU A 122 -54.58 3.80 -22.08
N LEU A 123 -54.49 4.31 -20.85
CA LEU A 123 -55.47 5.24 -20.29
C LEU A 123 -55.37 6.64 -20.92
N SER A 124 -54.15 7.15 -21.10
CA SER A 124 -53.88 8.40 -21.81
C SER A 124 -54.07 8.26 -23.33
N ARG A 125 -53.86 7.07 -23.89
CA ARG A 125 -53.81 6.85 -25.34
C ARG A 125 -55.19 6.81 -25.98
N VAL A 126 -56.14 6.07 -25.40
CA VAL A 126 -57.47 5.86 -25.99
C VAL A 126 -58.22 7.18 -26.22
N PRO A 127 -58.33 8.12 -25.25
CA PRO A 127 -59.04 9.38 -25.48
C PRO A 127 -58.40 10.25 -26.56
N ALA A 128 -57.07 10.20 -26.70
CA ALA A 128 -56.34 10.93 -27.73
C ALA A 128 -56.53 10.33 -29.13
N GLU A 129 -56.50 9.00 -29.28
CA GLU A 129 -56.79 8.35 -30.56
C GLU A 129 -58.23 8.62 -31.03
N THR A 130 -59.21 8.58 -30.11
CA THR A 130 -60.59 9.00 -30.40
C THR A 130 -60.68 10.49 -30.74
N PHE A 131 -59.93 11.35 -30.05
CA PHE A 131 -59.87 12.79 -30.35
C PHE A 131 -59.39 13.03 -31.79
N PHE A 132 -58.31 12.38 -32.23
CA PHE A 132 -57.79 12.54 -33.59
C PHE A 132 -58.78 12.02 -34.64
N SER A 133 -59.40 10.85 -34.42
CA SER A 133 -60.45 10.32 -35.31
C SER A 133 -61.64 11.29 -35.47
N ILE A 134 -62.15 11.88 -34.38
CA ILE A 134 -63.25 12.85 -34.46
C ILE A 134 -62.81 14.15 -35.17
N VAL A 135 -61.57 14.60 -34.99
CA VAL A 135 -61.06 15.77 -35.72
C VAL A 135 -60.96 15.49 -37.22
N ASP A 136 -60.46 14.31 -37.62
CA ASP A 136 -60.30 13.90 -39.02
C ASP A 136 -61.65 13.66 -39.72
N GLU A 137 -62.55 12.93 -39.07
CA GLU A 137 -63.77 12.40 -39.66
C GLU A 137 -64.96 13.37 -39.56
N GLN A 138 -64.96 14.28 -38.57
CA GLN A 138 -66.08 15.19 -38.30
C GLN A 138 -65.68 16.67 -38.33
N LEU A 139 -64.68 17.08 -37.52
CA LEU A 139 -64.37 18.51 -37.34
C LEU A 139 -63.81 19.16 -38.61
N ILE A 140 -62.78 18.57 -39.22
CA ILE A 140 -62.13 19.12 -40.42
C ILE A 140 -63.11 19.17 -41.61
N PRO A 141 -63.91 18.12 -41.90
CA PRO A 141 -64.97 18.18 -42.90
C PRO A 141 -65.98 19.30 -42.64
N ALA A 142 -66.52 19.43 -41.42
CA ALA A 142 -67.49 20.47 -41.07
C ALA A 142 -66.91 21.90 -41.26
N VAL A 143 -65.67 22.13 -40.81
CA VAL A 143 -64.97 23.42 -41.00
C VAL A 143 -64.72 23.72 -42.48
N LYS A 144 -64.35 22.71 -43.30
CA LYS A 144 -64.18 22.86 -44.76
C LYS A 144 -65.50 23.08 -45.50
N ALA A 145 -66.61 22.55 -45.00
CA ALA A 145 -67.96 22.82 -45.51
C ALA A 145 -68.52 24.19 -45.09
N GLY A 146 -67.89 24.88 -44.14
CA GLY A 146 -68.36 26.15 -43.58
C GLY A 146 -69.38 26.00 -42.44
N GLU A 147 -69.58 24.78 -41.93
CA GLU A 147 -70.55 24.43 -40.89
C GLU A 147 -70.01 24.73 -39.48
N PHE A 148 -69.56 25.96 -39.25
CA PHE A 148 -68.83 26.36 -38.04
C PHE A 148 -69.59 26.14 -36.73
N ASP A 149 -70.93 26.20 -36.72
CA ASP A 149 -71.71 25.95 -35.50
C ASP A 149 -71.82 24.45 -35.18
N SER A 150 -71.82 23.58 -36.20
CA SER A 150 -71.65 22.14 -36.04
C SER A 150 -70.25 21.83 -35.48
N ALA A 151 -69.22 22.43 -36.08
CA ALA A 151 -67.83 22.25 -35.65
C ALA A 151 -67.58 22.70 -34.19
N LYS A 152 -68.19 23.80 -33.74
CA LYS A 152 -68.16 24.20 -32.31
C LYS A 152 -68.88 23.20 -31.41
N THR A 153 -70.01 22.65 -31.85
CA THR A 153 -70.76 21.63 -31.09
C THR A 153 -69.90 20.38 -30.88
N ILE A 154 -69.24 19.88 -31.94
CA ILE A 154 -68.28 18.76 -31.86
C ILE A 154 -67.12 19.09 -30.89
N LEU A 155 -66.56 20.29 -31.00
CA LEU A 155 -65.46 20.75 -30.14
C LEU A 155 -65.83 20.78 -28.65
N GLU A 156 -67.03 21.27 -28.33
CA GLU A 156 -67.50 21.43 -26.94
C GLU A 156 -68.05 20.14 -26.33
N GLN A 157 -68.76 19.31 -27.11
CA GLN A 157 -69.49 18.15 -26.61
C GLN A 157 -68.73 16.82 -26.76
N GLU A 158 -67.89 16.68 -27.79
CA GLU A 158 -67.15 15.45 -28.07
C GLU A 158 -65.66 15.57 -27.75
N LEU A 159 -64.99 16.63 -28.26
CA LEU A 159 -63.54 16.78 -28.11
C LEU A 159 -63.12 17.24 -26.70
N ALA A 160 -63.86 18.14 -26.06
CA ALA A 160 -63.51 18.65 -24.74
C ALA A 160 -63.51 17.56 -23.63
N PRO A 161 -64.48 16.63 -23.55
CA PRO A 161 -64.40 15.50 -22.62
C PRO A 161 -63.19 14.58 -22.86
N LEU A 162 -62.85 14.31 -24.12
CA LEU A 162 -61.70 13.47 -24.49
C LEU A 162 -60.36 14.14 -24.10
N TYR A 163 -60.23 15.44 -24.37
CA TYR A 163 -59.09 16.24 -23.91
C TYR A 163 -58.94 16.21 -22.39
N ASN A 164 -60.05 16.37 -21.64
CA ASN A 164 -60.02 16.33 -20.18
C ASN A 164 -59.65 14.95 -19.62
N ALA A 165 -60.14 13.87 -20.24
CA ALA A 165 -59.79 12.49 -19.87
C ALA A 165 -58.30 12.20 -20.13
N HIS A 166 -57.79 12.57 -21.30
CA HIS A 166 -56.37 12.47 -21.62
C HIS A 166 -55.51 13.30 -20.64
N ARG A 167 -55.89 14.56 -20.39
CA ARG A 167 -55.21 15.45 -19.44
C ARG A 167 -55.13 14.83 -18.04
N ALA A 168 -56.19 14.22 -17.53
CA ALA A 168 -56.18 13.60 -16.21
C ALA A 168 -55.12 12.47 -16.09
N SER A 169 -54.92 11.69 -17.16
CA SER A 169 -53.82 10.71 -17.23
C SER A 169 -52.45 11.37 -17.32
N ILE A 170 -52.29 12.44 -18.10
CA ILE A 170 -51.04 13.21 -18.17
C ILE A 170 -50.67 13.82 -16.80
N ASP A 171 -51.63 14.45 -16.12
CA ASP A 171 -51.45 15.04 -14.78
C ASP A 171 -51.01 13.96 -13.77
N LYS A 172 -51.60 12.75 -13.83
CA LYS A 172 -51.18 11.59 -13.02
C LYS A 172 -49.77 11.12 -13.37
N ILE A 173 -49.41 11.04 -14.66
CA ILE A 173 -48.05 10.68 -15.11
C ILE A 173 -47.02 11.67 -14.58
N VAL A 174 -47.30 12.97 -14.62
CA VAL A 174 -46.41 14.02 -14.09
C VAL A 174 -46.20 13.84 -12.59
N VAL A 175 -47.27 13.65 -11.81
CA VAL A 175 -47.18 13.42 -10.36
C VAL A 175 -46.37 12.16 -10.04
N THR A 176 -46.69 11.02 -10.67
CA THR A 176 -46.01 9.75 -10.41
C THR A 176 -44.54 9.78 -10.87
N THR A 177 -44.23 10.42 -11.99
CA THR A 177 -42.85 10.54 -12.49
C THR A 177 -42.00 11.40 -11.56
N ASN A 178 -42.53 12.52 -11.07
CA ASN A 178 -41.84 13.38 -10.11
C ASN A 178 -41.62 12.69 -8.75
N GLN A 179 -42.60 11.90 -8.28
CA GLN A 179 -42.45 11.08 -7.07
C GLN A 179 -41.37 10.01 -7.23
N ASN A 180 -41.36 9.28 -8.35
CA ASN A 180 -40.35 8.27 -8.65
C ASN A 180 -38.95 8.87 -8.79
N ALA A 181 -38.82 10.03 -9.43
CA ALA A 181 -37.56 10.77 -9.53
C ALA A 181 -37.04 11.18 -8.15
N ALA A 182 -37.86 11.83 -7.32
CA ALA A 182 -37.48 12.26 -5.98
C ALA A 182 -37.09 11.08 -5.06
N PHE A 183 -37.80 9.95 -5.16
CA PHE A 183 -37.44 8.72 -4.43
C PHE A 183 -36.09 8.16 -4.89
N THR A 184 -35.87 8.07 -6.20
CA THR A 184 -34.62 7.56 -6.79
C THR A 184 -33.42 8.45 -6.43
N GLU A 185 -33.61 9.78 -6.45
CA GLU A 185 -32.57 10.74 -6.05
C GLU A 185 -32.21 10.64 -4.57
N ALA A 186 -33.18 10.38 -3.69
CA ALA A 186 -32.94 10.13 -2.27
C ALA A 186 -32.17 8.82 -2.06
N GLU A 187 -32.60 7.73 -2.69
CA GLU A 187 -31.91 6.43 -2.61
C GLU A 187 -30.46 6.52 -3.10
N VAL A 188 -30.22 7.19 -4.22
CA VAL A 188 -28.85 7.42 -4.75
C VAL A 188 -28.03 8.31 -3.81
N ARG A 189 -28.63 9.34 -3.20
CA ARG A 189 -27.95 10.21 -2.24
C ARG A 189 -27.50 9.44 -0.99
N ASP A 190 -28.37 8.61 -0.45
CA ASP A 190 -28.07 7.81 0.74
C ASP A 190 -27.03 6.73 0.43
N LEU A 191 -27.15 6.04 -0.71
CA LEU A 191 -26.14 5.10 -1.21
C LEU A 191 -24.76 5.77 -1.36
N ILE A 192 -24.69 7.01 -1.88
CA ILE A 192 -23.43 7.76 -1.98
C ILE A 192 -22.85 8.05 -0.60
N ASN A 193 -23.67 8.50 0.36
CA ASN A 193 -23.23 8.80 1.72
C ASN A 193 -22.68 7.54 2.44
N ASP A 194 -23.39 6.42 2.33
CA ASP A 194 -22.97 5.13 2.89
C ASP A 194 -21.64 4.68 2.28
N ARG A 195 -21.50 4.73 0.95
CA ARG A 195 -20.27 4.34 0.25
C ARG A 195 -19.10 5.26 0.59
N LEU A 196 -19.33 6.56 0.75
CA LEU A 196 -18.32 7.51 1.22
C LEU A 196 -17.87 7.21 2.66
N SER A 197 -18.80 6.90 3.57
CA SER A 197 -18.46 6.54 4.95
C SER A 197 -17.61 5.26 5.01
N LEU A 198 -17.98 4.23 4.24
CA LEU A 198 -17.22 3.00 4.09
C LEU A 198 -15.82 3.26 3.52
N MET A 199 -15.70 4.14 2.51
CA MET A 199 -14.42 4.49 1.91
C MET A 199 -13.49 5.21 2.92
N TRP A 200 -14.03 6.08 3.76
CA TRP A 200 -13.27 6.70 4.86
C TRP A 200 -12.82 5.69 5.91
N ILE A 201 -13.68 4.75 6.30
CA ILE A 201 -13.33 3.66 7.24
C ILE A 201 -12.22 2.79 6.66
N VAL A 202 -12.34 2.34 5.41
CA VAL A 202 -11.31 1.54 4.73
C VAL A 202 -10.00 2.31 4.59
N GLY A 203 -10.06 3.59 4.21
CA GLY A 203 -8.90 4.48 4.13
C GLY A 203 -8.20 4.66 5.47
N LEU A 204 -8.96 4.82 6.56
CA LEU A 204 -8.43 4.92 7.93
C LEU A 204 -7.78 3.61 8.37
N CYS A 205 -8.45 2.46 8.17
CA CYS A 205 -7.90 1.15 8.46
C CYS A 205 -6.59 0.88 7.70
N LEU A 206 -6.52 1.25 6.42
CA LEU A 206 -5.31 1.16 5.60
C LEU A 206 -4.20 2.07 6.15
N ALA A 207 -4.52 3.33 6.46
CA ALA A 207 -3.55 4.28 7.02
C ALA A 207 -2.99 3.81 8.38
N VAL A 208 -3.84 3.28 9.27
CA VAL A 208 -3.42 2.70 10.55
C VAL A 208 -2.55 1.47 10.33
N SER A 209 -2.93 0.56 9.43
CA SER A 209 -2.15 -0.65 9.10
C SER A 209 -0.75 -0.32 8.55
N VAL A 210 -0.66 0.61 7.60
CA VAL A 210 0.63 1.08 7.06
C VAL A 210 1.47 1.77 8.14
N SER A 211 0.85 2.57 9.01
CA SER A 211 1.55 3.28 10.08
C SER A 211 2.08 2.32 11.16
N THR A 212 1.28 1.36 11.60
CA THR A 212 1.72 0.36 12.60
C THR A 212 2.79 -0.57 12.03
N PHE A 213 2.68 -0.97 10.76
CA PHE A 213 3.73 -1.74 10.07
C PHE A 213 5.04 -0.95 9.95
N ALA A 214 4.98 0.33 9.56
CA ALA A 214 6.18 1.18 9.45
C ALA A 214 6.86 1.40 10.82
N ILE A 215 6.09 1.59 11.90
CA ILE A 215 6.61 1.68 13.27
C ILE A 215 7.24 0.36 13.70
N TRP A 216 6.55 -0.76 13.53
CA TRP A 216 7.03 -2.10 13.88
C TRP A 216 8.35 -2.43 13.16
N MET A 217 8.42 -2.19 11.85
CA MET A 217 9.60 -2.42 11.05
C MET A 217 10.77 -1.51 11.47
N SER A 218 10.51 -0.23 11.77
CA SER A 218 11.54 0.69 12.28
C SER A 218 12.12 0.22 13.62
N LEU A 219 11.26 -0.27 14.53
CA LEU A 219 11.71 -0.84 15.81
C LEU A 219 12.51 -2.14 15.61
N ALA A 220 12.11 -2.99 14.66
CA ALA A 220 12.82 -4.23 14.34
C ALA A 220 14.21 -3.97 13.72
N VAL A 221 14.35 -2.96 12.85
CA VAL A 221 15.64 -2.53 12.30
C VAL A 221 16.57 -2.02 13.40
N VAL A 222 16.09 -1.15 14.30
CA VAL A 222 16.89 -0.63 15.42
C VAL A 222 17.35 -1.76 16.36
N ARG A 223 16.49 -2.73 16.67
CA ARG A 223 16.89 -3.91 17.46
C ARG A 223 18.01 -4.70 16.77
N GLN A 224 17.87 -4.96 15.47
CA GLN A 224 18.88 -5.69 14.70
C GLN A 224 20.21 -4.92 14.57
N GLU A 225 20.17 -3.59 14.46
CA GLU A 225 21.37 -2.75 14.47
C GLU A 225 22.07 -2.78 15.84
N ASN A 226 21.31 -2.73 16.94
CA ASN A 226 21.86 -2.83 18.31
C ASN A 226 22.45 -4.23 18.62
N GLU A 227 21.75 -5.31 18.26
CA GLU A 227 22.26 -6.69 18.41
C GLU A 227 23.58 -6.91 17.65
N LYS A 228 23.69 -6.33 16.44
CA LYS A 228 24.93 -6.36 15.65
C LYS A 228 26.05 -5.53 16.29
N GLN A 229 25.74 -4.40 16.90
CA GLN A 229 26.74 -3.58 17.61
C GLN A 229 27.28 -4.32 18.84
N LEU A 230 26.40 -4.88 19.67
CA LEU A 230 26.80 -5.70 20.82
C LEU A 230 27.66 -6.90 20.41
N ALA A 231 27.27 -7.63 19.35
CA ALA A 231 28.05 -8.76 18.84
C ALA A 231 29.41 -8.34 18.20
N VAL A 232 29.58 -7.08 17.80
CA VAL A 232 30.88 -6.53 17.36
C VAL A 232 31.72 -6.09 18.55
N GLU A 233 31.10 -5.53 19.59
CA GLU A 233 31.74 -5.13 20.85
C GLU A 233 32.28 -6.36 21.60
N GLU A 234 31.47 -7.39 21.83
CA GLU A 234 31.91 -8.67 22.43
C GLU A 234 33.07 -9.31 21.65
N ARG A 235 33.03 -9.28 20.32
CA ARG A 235 34.13 -9.77 19.47
C ARG A 235 35.39 -8.91 19.61
N GLY A 236 35.23 -7.60 19.79
CA GLY A 236 36.33 -6.66 20.05
C GLY A 236 36.99 -6.93 21.40
N GLU A 237 36.20 -7.10 22.45
CA GLU A 237 36.68 -7.47 23.78
C GLU A 237 37.39 -8.84 23.77
N MET A 238 36.78 -9.86 23.16
CA MET A 238 37.39 -11.18 23.02
C MET A 238 38.72 -11.12 22.26
N ALA A 239 38.80 -10.33 21.19
CA ALA A 239 40.04 -10.13 20.44
C ALA A 239 41.11 -9.38 21.28
N ALA A 240 40.71 -8.42 22.10
CA ALA A 240 41.60 -7.72 23.03
C ALA A 240 42.12 -8.66 24.13
N GLN A 241 41.27 -9.51 24.71
CA GLN A 241 41.66 -10.52 25.70
C GLN A 241 42.63 -11.55 25.11
N ILE A 242 42.37 -12.08 23.92
CA ILE A 242 43.28 -13.01 23.22
C ILE A 242 44.64 -12.35 22.97
N ARG A 243 44.66 -11.08 22.57
CA ARG A 243 45.91 -10.32 22.38
C ARG A 243 46.66 -10.15 23.69
N GLN A 244 45.99 -9.71 24.76
CA GLN A 244 46.59 -9.53 26.08
C GLN A 244 47.14 -10.86 26.64
N GLN A 245 46.41 -11.96 26.47
CA GLN A 245 46.88 -13.29 26.86
C GLN A 245 48.15 -13.67 26.09
N LYS A 246 48.14 -13.52 24.75
CA LYS A 246 49.31 -13.79 23.90
C LYS A 246 50.53 -12.95 24.30
N ASP A 247 50.33 -11.66 24.56
CA ASP A 247 51.40 -10.75 25.00
C ASP A 247 51.94 -11.18 26.38
N SER A 248 51.08 -11.65 27.30
CA SER A 248 51.49 -12.19 28.61
C SER A 248 52.24 -13.54 28.51
N ASP A 249 51.86 -14.40 27.56
CA ASP A 249 52.50 -15.70 27.34
C ASP A 249 53.85 -15.54 26.62
N LEU A 250 54.02 -14.50 25.78
CA LEU A 250 55.31 -14.08 25.24
C LEU A 250 56.27 -13.61 26.35
N ILE A 251 55.82 -12.71 27.24
CA ILE A 251 56.63 -12.26 28.39
C ILE A 251 57.01 -13.43 29.30
N ARG A 252 56.09 -14.39 29.51
CA ARG A 252 56.40 -15.65 30.22
C ARG A 252 57.47 -16.46 29.50
N ALA A 253 57.39 -16.63 28.19
CA ALA A 253 58.40 -17.36 27.42
C ALA A 253 59.79 -16.69 27.47
N GLU A 254 59.86 -15.36 27.35
CA GLU A 254 61.12 -14.60 27.49
C GLU A 254 61.71 -14.75 28.90
N SER A 255 60.89 -14.58 29.95
CA SER A 255 61.34 -14.81 31.34
C SER A 255 61.69 -16.27 31.62
N MET A 256 61.12 -17.23 30.89
CA MET A 256 61.47 -18.64 30.97
C MET A 256 62.87 -18.88 30.38
N GLN A 257 63.17 -18.32 29.20
CA GLN A 257 64.49 -18.40 28.58
C GLN A 257 65.57 -17.76 29.47
N GLN A 258 65.34 -16.54 29.96
CA GLN A 258 66.30 -15.86 30.85
C GLN A 258 66.60 -16.68 32.11
N ARG A 259 65.59 -17.33 32.72
CA ARG A 259 65.80 -18.18 33.90
C ARG A 259 66.54 -19.48 33.56
N VAL A 260 66.31 -20.08 32.39
CA VAL A 260 67.10 -21.22 31.89
C VAL A 260 68.56 -20.82 31.67
N ASP A 261 68.83 -19.67 31.03
CA ASP A 261 70.19 -19.18 30.79
C ASP A 261 70.94 -18.92 32.10
N VAL A 262 70.26 -18.38 33.13
CA VAL A 262 70.83 -18.24 34.48
C VAL A 262 71.23 -19.61 35.03
N VAL A 263 70.34 -20.61 35.01
CA VAL A 263 70.66 -21.97 35.48
C VAL A 263 71.85 -22.58 34.71
N LEU A 264 71.86 -22.48 33.39
CA LEU A 264 72.96 -22.99 32.57
C LEU A 264 74.30 -22.30 32.90
N SER A 265 74.29 -20.98 33.11
CA SER A 265 75.49 -20.22 33.48
C SER A 265 76.02 -20.57 34.89
N LEU A 266 75.14 -20.98 35.81
CA LEU A 266 75.51 -21.45 37.14
C LEU A 266 76.07 -22.87 37.10
N VAL A 267 75.45 -23.76 36.31
CA VAL A 267 75.94 -25.13 36.07
C VAL A 267 77.33 -25.11 35.43
N ASP A 268 77.58 -24.24 34.45
CA ASP A 268 78.90 -24.10 33.82
C ASP A 268 79.96 -23.61 34.82
N ARG A 269 79.65 -22.66 35.70
CA ARG A 269 80.56 -22.22 36.78
C ARG A 269 80.93 -23.36 37.73
N VAL A 270 79.94 -24.16 38.11
CA VAL A 270 80.12 -25.36 38.97
C VAL A 270 80.97 -26.42 38.26
N ALA A 271 80.70 -26.69 36.98
CA ALA A 271 81.46 -27.64 36.17
C ALA A 271 82.93 -27.22 36.01
N ASN A 272 83.19 -25.92 35.90
CA ASN A 272 84.54 -25.33 35.90
C ASN A 272 85.19 -25.24 37.29
N GLY A 273 84.62 -25.90 38.31
CA GLY A 273 85.20 -26.06 39.65
C GLY A 273 84.96 -24.89 40.61
N ASN A 274 84.19 -23.87 40.23
CA ASN A 274 83.78 -22.83 41.16
C ASN A 274 82.56 -23.28 41.97
N LEU A 275 82.80 -23.75 43.19
CA LEU A 275 81.75 -24.17 44.13
C LEU A 275 81.22 -23.04 45.02
N ASP A 276 81.69 -21.79 44.90
CA ASP A 276 81.23 -20.64 45.72
C ASP A 276 80.17 -19.79 45.00
N VAL A 277 79.23 -20.48 44.35
CA VAL A 277 78.09 -19.86 43.65
C VAL A 277 76.87 -19.84 44.55
N GLN A 278 76.12 -18.74 44.53
CA GLN A 278 74.79 -18.64 45.12
C GLN A 278 73.74 -18.76 44.00
N PHE A 279 72.82 -19.70 44.14
CA PHE A 279 71.68 -19.83 43.24
C PHE A 279 70.60 -18.84 43.69
N PRO A 280 70.16 -17.90 42.82
CA PRO A 280 69.03 -17.03 43.13
C PRO A 280 67.72 -17.82 43.15
N ASP A 281 66.72 -17.32 43.86
CA ASP A 281 65.35 -17.81 43.74
C ASP A 281 64.82 -17.53 42.33
N LEU A 282 64.51 -18.59 41.58
CA LEU A 282 63.98 -18.53 40.21
C LEU A 282 62.48 -18.86 40.15
N GLY A 283 61.80 -18.91 41.30
CA GLY A 283 60.37 -19.16 41.47
C GLY A 283 60.03 -20.63 41.75
N ASN A 284 58.75 -20.93 41.96
CA ASN A 284 58.29 -22.28 42.35
C ASN A 284 57.90 -23.19 41.16
N ASP A 285 58.16 -22.76 39.92
CA ASP A 285 57.91 -23.56 38.72
C ASP A 285 59.05 -24.57 38.45
N GLY A 286 58.91 -25.37 37.39
CA GLY A 286 59.84 -26.46 37.10
C GLY A 286 61.30 -26.03 36.91
N ILE A 287 61.58 -24.78 36.52
CA ILE A 287 62.96 -24.28 36.39
C ILE A 287 63.53 -23.96 37.76
N GLY A 288 62.76 -23.31 38.61
CA GLY A 288 63.22 -22.99 39.96
C GLY A 288 63.39 -24.23 40.84
N GLN A 289 62.54 -25.25 40.70
CA GLN A 289 62.75 -26.55 41.37
C GLN A 289 64.06 -27.24 40.92
N VAL A 290 64.42 -27.13 39.63
CA VAL A 290 65.71 -27.64 39.12
C VAL A 290 66.88 -26.81 39.68
N ALA A 291 66.74 -25.49 39.77
CA ALA A 291 67.75 -24.61 40.35
C ALA A 291 67.97 -24.86 41.86
N GLU A 292 66.90 -25.09 42.61
CA GLU A 292 66.94 -25.43 44.04
C GLU A 292 67.61 -26.80 44.25
N ALA A 293 67.22 -27.81 43.47
CA ALA A 293 67.85 -29.14 43.52
C ALA A 293 69.35 -29.09 43.17
N LEU A 294 69.74 -28.26 42.18
CA LEU A 294 71.14 -28.00 41.86
C LEU A 294 71.88 -27.30 43.01
N ASN A 295 71.26 -26.30 43.66
CA ASN A 295 71.86 -25.63 44.82
C ASN A 295 72.15 -26.63 45.95
N VAL A 296 71.18 -27.49 46.30
CA VAL A 296 71.36 -28.55 47.32
C VAL A 296 72.46 -29.53 46.94
N ALA A 297 72.57 -29.91 45.66
CA ALA A 297 73.65 -30.77 45.17
C ALA A 297 75.03 -30.09 45.26
N VAL A 298 75.13 -28.81 44.91
CA VAL A 298 76.36 -28.02 45.00
C VAL A 298 76.79 -27.82 46.45
N ASP A 299 75.87 -27.52 47.37
CA ASP A 299 76.16 -27.42 48.80
C ASP A 299 76.64 -28.77 49.38
N SER A 300 76.07 -29.88 48.93
CA SER A 300 76.52 -31.23 49.31
C SER A 300 77.95 -31.52 48.83
N LEU A 301 78.30 -31.14 47.60
CA LEU A 301 79.67 -31.23 47.07
C LEU A 301 80.63 -30.30 47.82
N ARG A 302 80.22 -29.05 48.09
CA ARG A 302 80.98 -28.06 48.87
C ARG A 302 81.28 -28.56 50.29
N HIS A 303 80.30 -29.18 50.95
CA HIS A 303 80.47 -29.78 52.28
C HIS A 303 81.41 -30.99 52.25
N THR A 304 81.37 -31.79 51.18
CA THR A 304 82.28 -32.93 50.99
C THR A 304 83.72 -32.44 50.77
N TYR A 305 83.93 -31.44 49.91
CA TYR A 305 85.25 -30.89 49.59
C TYR A 305 85.91 -30.16 50.78
N LYS A 306 85.12 -29.58 51.70
CA LYS A 306 85.64 -28.90 52.90
C LYS A 306 86.18 -29.84 53.99
N HIS A 307 85.93 -31.14 53.91
CA HIS A 307 86.16 -32.07 55.02
C HIS A 307 87.28 -33.09 54.85
N ASP A 308 88.06 -33.07 53.75
CA ASP A 308 89.11 -34.06 53.51
C ASP A 308 90.41 -33.51 52.85
N PRO A 309 91.54 -33.44 53.57
CA PRO A 309 92.82 -32.97 53.03
C PRO A 309 93.72 -34.12 52.53
N ILE A 310 93.75 -34.30 51.20
CA ILE A 310 94.90 -34.71 50.33
C ILE A 310 95.90 -35.75 50.89
N ASN A 311 96.05 -36.91 50.21
CA ASN A 311 97.40 -37.36 49.80
C ASN A 311 97.46 -38.26 48.55
N THR A 312 98.48 -38.00 47.73
CA THR A 312 98.96 -38.77 46.58
C THR A 312 99.92 -39.89 46.99
N SER A 313 99.93 -41.06 46.31
CA SER A 313 101.12 -41.61 45.63
C SER A 313 100.94 -43.03 45.07
N ALA A 314 101.25 -43.15 43.78
CA ALA A 314 101.54 -44.30 42.92
C ALA A 314 101.85 -45.70 43.53
N LYS A 315 101.23 -46.72 42.92
CA LYS A 315 101.95 -47.68 42.03
C LYS A 315 100.95 -48.48 41.17
N GLY A 316 101.29 -48.71 39.90
CA GLY A 316 100.51 -49.57 39.00
C GLY A 316 101.31 -50.73 38.45
N THR A 317 100.62 -51.69 37.83
CA THR A 317 101.17 -52.52 36.75
C THR A 317 100.05 -53.06 35.84
N SER A 318 100.30 -52.97 34.54
CA SER A 318 99.45 -53.38 33.40
C SER A 318 99.21 -54.90 33.30
N SER A 319 98.03 -55.31 32.80
CA SER A 319 97.86 -56.19 31.60
C SER A 319 96.34 -56.38 31.33
N HIS A 320 95.71 -55.67 30.38
CA HIS A 320 95.70 -55.84 28.91
C HIS A 320 94.68 -56.88 28.37
N LYS A 321 93.54 -56.38 27.83
CA LYS A 321 92.96 -56.87 26.56
C LYS A 321 91.87 -55.95 26.00
N THR A 322 92.11 -55.39 24.81
CA THR A 322 91.12 -54.94 23.80
C THR A 322 90.79 -56.13 22.87
N PRO A 323 89.90 -56.05 21.84
CA PRO A 323 89.09 -54.92 21.32
C PRO A 323 87.56 -55.26 21.39
N GLN A 324 86.56 -54.65 20.70
CA GLN A 324 86.49 -53.84 19.47
C GLN A 324 85.09 -53.17 19.34
N SER A 325 84.96 -52.08 18.56
CA SER A 325 83.82 -51.63 17.68
C SER A 325 82.33 -51.88 18.09
N GLU A 326 81.34 -51.01 17.83
CA GLU A 326 81.07 -50.13 16.67
C GLU A 326 80.23 -48.87 17.03
N THR A 327 80.52 -47.76 16.34
CA THR A 327 79.56 -46.82 15.69
C THR A 327 79.76 -47.00 14.16
N PRO A 328 78.92 -46.48 13.23
CA PRO A 328 77.88 -45.44 13.31
C PRO A 328 76.52 -45.97 12.79
N GLU A 329 75.58 -45.32 12.09
CA GLU A 329 75.31 -43.95 11.56
C GLU A 329 73.74 -43.81 11.58
N LEU A 330 73.04 -42.67 11.73
CA LEU A 330 72.94 -41.46 10.90
C LEU A 330 72.58 -41.73 9.43
N GLU A 331 71.31 -41.51 9.03
CA GLU A 331 71.04 -40.98 7.68
C GLU A 331 69.74 -40.17 7.60
N THR A 332 69.91 -38.91 7.18
CA THR A 332 68.87 -38.06 6.60
C THR A 332 69.13 -37.99 5.11
N SER A 333 68.13 -38.14 4.24
CA SER A 333 67.91 -37.23 3.09
C SER A 333 66.73 -37.69 2.25
N GLY A 334 66.02 -36.71 1.69
CA GLY A 334 64.82 -36.88 0.88
C GLY A 334 64.99 -37.47 -0.52
N SER A 335 63.83 -37.78 -1.08
CA SER A 335 63.43 -37.42 -2.45
C SER A 335 61.98 -36.96 -2.41
#